data_AF-A0A353BHE5-F1
#
_entry.id   AF-A0A353BHE5-F1
#
_cell.length_a   1.000
_cell.length_b   1.000
_cell.length_c   1.000
_cell.angle_alpha   90.00
_cell.angle_beta   90.00
_cell.angle_gamma   90.00
#
_symmetry.space_group_name_H-M   'P 1'
#
loop_
_entity.id
_entity.type
_entity.pdbx_description
1 polymer ?
#
loop_
_entity_poly.entity_id
_entity_poly.type
_entity_poly.pdbx_seq_one_letter_code
_entity_poly.pdbx_strand_id
1 'polypeptide(L)' 'MPLKNIWSKWFGRERPLKPGLYQYRGEDGGRAFRLHLRIEPDARGVLAINASKILHLNQTAAEMALHVVEGRTAEEAAG' A
#
# COMPACT_ATOMS: atom_id res chain seq x y z
N MET A 1 4.97 39.17 -9.78
CA MET A 1 5.38 38.41 -8.57
C MET A 1 4.63 37.07 -8.56
N PRO A 2 5.29 35.90 -8.78
CA PRO A 2 4.56 34.64 -8.89
C PRO A 2 4.48 33.89 -7.55
N LEU A 3 3.29 33.92 -6.94
CA LEU A 3 2.88 33.13 -5.75
C LEU A 3 2.57 31.64 -6.06
N LYS A 4 2.86 31.15 -7.26
CA LYS A 4 2.44 29.81 -7.72
C LYS A 4 3.35 28.65 -7.28
N ASN A 5 4.53 28.92 -6.73
CA ASN A 5 5.58 27.90 -6.51
C ASN A 5 5.56 27.18 -5.15
N ILE A 6 4.74 27.63 -4.20
CA ILE A 6 4.74 27.10 -2.82
C ILE A 6 3.86 25.85 -2.71
N TRP A 7 2.75 25.81 -3.44
CA TRP A 7 1.75 24.74 -3.36
C TRP A 7 2.26 23.43 -3.95
N SER A 8 2.96 23.47 -5.09
CA SER A 8 3.50 22.26 -5.74
C SER A 8 4.61 21.55 -4.96
N LYS A 9 5.26 22.24 -4.00
CA LYS A 9 6.27 21.64 -3.12
C LYS A 9 5.67 20.90 -1.94
N TRP A 10 4.49 21.35 -1.47
CA TRP A 10 3.75 20.72 -0.38
C TRP A 10 2.92 19.52 -0.86
N PHE A 11 2.39 19.58 -2.09
CA PHE A 11 1.68 18.45 -2.72
C PHE A 11 2.57 17.68 -3.69
N GLY A 12 3.86 17.54 -3.38
CA GLY A 12 4.80 16.80 -4.22
C GLY A 12 4.27 15.39 -4.47
N ARG A 13 4.23 14.96 -5.73
CA ARG A 13 3.73 13.63 -6.12
C ARG A 13 4.44 12.56 -5.31
N GLU A 14 3.67 11.84 -4.50
CA GLU A 14 4.11 10.64 -3.79
C GLU A 14 4.78 9.72 -4.80
N ARG A 15 5.98 9.23 -4.44
CA ARG A 15 6.77 8.38 -5.34
C ARG A 15 5.92 7.14 -5.65
N PRO A 16 5.69 6.81 -6.93
CA PRO A 16 4.91 5.63 -7.27
C PRO A 16 5.55 4.40 -6.61
N LEU A 17 4.72 3.61 -5.95
CA LEU A 17 5.14 2.34 -5.35
C LEU A 17 5.91 1.50 -6.35
N LYS A 18 6.93 0.80 -5.88
CA LYS A 18 7.66 -0.15 -6.73
C LYS A 18 6.69 -1.29 -7.10
N PRO A 19 6.51 -1.58 -8.40
CA PRO A 19 5.71 -2.72 -8.82
C PRO A 19 6.32 -4.01 -8.28
N GLY A 20 5.47 -4.92 -7.83
CA GLY A 20 5.95 -6.13 -7.16
C GLY A 20 4.83 -7.01 -6.60
N LEU A 21 5.21 -8.23 -6.22
CA LEU A 21 4.35 -9.16 -5.50
C LEU A 21 4.88 -9.31 -4.08
N TYR A 22 3.99 -9.08 -3.12
CA TYR A 22 4.27 -9.16 -1.70
C TYR A 22 3.35 -10.19 -1.07
N GLN A 23 3.88 -10.98 -0.14
CA GLN A 23 3.14 -12.04 0.51
C GLN A 23 3.34 -11.93 2.01
N TYR A 24 2.26 -12.09 2.75
CA TYR A 24 2.29 -12.13 4.20
C TYR A 24 1.45 -13.29 4.71
N ARG A 25 1.93 -13.95 5.74
CA ARG A 25 1.20 -14.99 6.48
C ARG A 25 1.16 -14.58 7.94
N GLY A 26 -0.05 -14.50 8.49
CA GLY A 26 -0.27 -14.21 9.89
C GLY A 26 -1.26 -15.19 10.50
N GLU A 27 -1.49 -15.03 11.80
CA GLU A 27 -2.50 -15.75 12.54
C GLU A 27 -3.36 -14.73 13.30
N ASP A 28 -4.68 -14.90 13.24
CA ASP A 28 -5.63 -14.07 13.97
C ASP A 28 -6.65 -14.98 14.67
N GLY A 29 -6.78 -14.85 15.99
CA GLY A 29 -7.68 -15.68 16.80
C GLY A 29 -7.49 -17.20 16.62
N GLY A 30 -6.26 -17.64 16.37
CA GLY A 30 -5.94 -19.06 16.11
C GLY A 30 -6.26 -19.55 14.69
N ARG A 31 -6.63 -18.65 13.77
CA ARG A 31 -6.82 -18.96 12.35
C ARG A 31 -5.69 -18.34 11.52
N ALA A 32 -4.98 -19.19 10.79
CA ALA A 32 -3.98 -18.73 9.84
C ALA A 32 -4.64 -17.98 8.66
N PHE A 33 -4.05 -16.86 8.26
CA PHE A 33 -4.43 -16.14 7.07
C PHE A 33 -3.24 -15.83 6.16
N ARG A 34 -3.52 -15.66 4.87
CA ARG A 34 -2.55 -15.32 3.83
C ARG A 34 -3.02 -14.08 3.08
N LEU A 35 -2.11 -13.13 2.93
CA LEU A 35 -2.28 -11.94 2.11
C LEU A 35 -1.35 -12.04 0.90
N HIS A 36 -1.88 -11.83 -0.29
CA HIS A 36 -1.10 -11.61 -1.50
C HIS A 36 -1.41 -10.22 -2.05
N LEU A 37 -0.47 -9.31 -1.91
CA LEU A 37 -0.56 -7.97 -2.45
C LEU A 37 0.26 -7.89 -3.73
N ARG A 38 -0.36 -7.52 -4.84
CA ARG A 38 0.30 -7.23 -6.09
C ARG A 38 0.16 -5.74 -6.40
N ILE A 39 1.28 -5.07 -6.63
CA ILE A 39 1.34 -3.66 -7.03
C ILE A 39 1.66 -3.61 -8.52
N GLU A 40 0.82 -2.92 -9.27
CA GLU A 40 0.94 -2.73 -10.71
C GLU A 40 1.85 -1.52 -11.05
N PRO A 41 2.33 -1.41 -12.31
CA PRO A 41 3.14 -0.28 -12.78
C PRO A 41 2.50 1.11 -12.61
N ASP A 42 1.17 1.19 -12.53
CA ASP A 42 0.41 2.42 -12.31
C ASP A 42 0.19 2.73 -10.81
N ALA A 43 0.92 2.04 -9.93
CA ALA A 43 0.84 2.12 -8.48
C ALA A 43 -0.51 1.69 -7.87
N ARG A 44 -1.43 1.11 -8.65
CA ARG A 44 -2.64 0.46 -8.12
C ARG A 44 -2.30 -0.93 -7.58
N GLY A 45 -3.13 -1.42 -6.68
CA GLY A 45 -2.91 -2.69 -6.02
C GLY A 45 -4.07 -3.68 -6.18
N VAL A 46 -3.75 -4.97 -6.13
CA VAL A 46 -4.73 -6.03 -5.91
C VAL A 46 -4.30 -6.80 -4.68
N LEU A 47 -5.18 -6.87 -3.68
CA LEU A 47 -4.95 -7.63 -2.45
C LEU A 47 -5.89 -8.84 -2.41
N ALA A 48 -5.31 -10.04 -2.37
CA ALA A 48 -6.03 -11.27 -2.16
C ALA A 48 -5.87 -11.74 -0.71
N ILE A 49 -6.99 -11.90 0.00
CA ILE A 49 -7.05 -12.39 1.37
C ILE A 49 -7.54 -13.83 1.33
N ASN A 50 -6.72 -14.77 1.83
CA ASN A 50 -6.99 -16.21 1.86
C ASN A 50 -7.39 -16.82 0.52
N ALA A 51 -7.05 -16.15 -0.59
CA ALA A 51 -7.53 -16.47 -1.94
C ALA A 51 -9.07 -16.56 -2.07
N SER A 52 -9.81 -16.03 -1.11
CA SER A 52 -11.29 -16.06 -1.07
C SER A 52 -11.91 -14.68 -1.20
N LYS A 53 -11.15 -13.61 -0.89
CA LYS A 53 -11.58 -12.22 -1.07
C LYS A 53 -10.52 -11.47 -1.86
N ILE A 54 -10.96 -10.68 -2.84
CA ILE A 54 -10.11 -9.83 -3.67
C ILE A 54 -10.53 -8.38 -3.46
N LEU A 55 -9.56 -7.51 -3.19
CA LEU A 55 -9.74 -6.07 -3.06
C LEU A 55 -8.93 -5.38 -4.16
N HIS A 56 -9.58 -4.49 -4.90
CA HIS A 56 -8.91 -3.56 -5.80
C HIS A 56 -8.57 -2.29 -5.04
N LEU A 57 -7.30 -1.92 -5.05
CA LEU A 57 -6.75 -0.81 -4.28
C LEU A 57 -6.39 0.32 -5.23
N ASN A 58 -6.79 1.53 -4.87
CA ASN A 58 -6.17 2.72 -5.44
C ASN A 58 -4.72 2.85 -4.90
N GLN A 59 -3.99 3.86 -5.38
CA GLN A 59 -2.60 4.06 -4.98
C GLN A 59 -2.41 4.14 -3.46
N THR A 60 -3.13 5.05 -2.79
CA THR A 60 -3.01 5.23 -1.33
C THR A 60 -3.36 3.97 -0.55
N ALA A 61 -4.37 3.20 -0.98
CA ALA A 61 -4.73 1.95 -0.33
C ALA A 61 -3.71 0.83 -0.57
N ALA A 62 -3.05 0.82 -1.74
CA ALA A 62 -1.95 -0.10 -2.02
C ALA A 62 -0.73 0.21 -1.13
N GLU A 63 -0.45 1.49 -0.87
CA GLU A 63 0.61 1.94 0.05
C GLU A 63 0.31 1.49 1.49
N MET A 64 -0.90 1.76 1.98
CA MET A 64 -1.32 1.28 3.30
C MET A 64 -1.24 -0.24 3.42
N ALA A 65 -1.71 -0.97 2.41
CA ALA A 65 -1.64 -2.43 2.41
C ALA A 65 -0.19 -2.95 2.39
N LEU A 66 0.72 -2.27 1.67
CA LEU A 66 2.12 -2.64 1.66
C LEU A 66 2.74 -2.53 3.05
N HIS A 67 2.45 -1.46 3.78
CA HIS A 67 2.94 -1.30 5.16
C HIS A 67 2.46 -2.42 6.09
N VAL A 68 1.20 -2.84 5.96
CA VAL A 68 0.65 -3.98 6.70
C VAL A 68 1.37 -5.28 6.34
N VAL A 69 1.62 -5.52 5.05
CA VAL A 69 2.27 -6.74 4.55
C VAL A 69 3.76 -6.78 4.94
N GLU A 70 4.43 -5.64 5.00
CA GLU A 70 5.83 -5.50 5.46
C GLU A 70 5.95 -5.58 7.00
N GLY A 71 4.83 -5.62 7.73
CA GLY A 71 4.82 -5.64 9.19
C GLY A 71 5.23 -4.32 9.84
N ARG A 72 5.14 -3.19 9.09
CA ARG A 72 5.39 -1.86 9.65
C ARG A 72 4.19 -1.41 10.46
N THR A 73 4.45 -0.79 11.61
CA THR A 73 3.41 -0.16 12.42
C THR A 73 2.86 1.08 11.71
N ALA A 74 1.63 1.48 12.04
CA ALA A 74 0.99 2.67 11.43
C ALA A 74 1.82 3.96 11.62
N GLU A 75 2.61 4.02 12.69
CA GLU A 75 3.49 5.13 13.03
C GLU A 75 4.75 5.18 12.12
N GLU A 76 5.26 4.02 11.69
CA GLU A 76 6.37 3.89 10.74
C GLU A 76 5.93 4.10 9.28
N ALA A 77 4.63 4.01 9.01
CA ALA A 77 4.03 4.20 7.68
C ALA A 77 3.69 5.67 7.37
N ALA A 78 3.54 6.52 8.39
CA ALA A 78 3.15 7.93 8.24
C ALA A 78 4.32 8.92 8.04
N GLY A 79 5.56 8.41 7.99
CA GLY A 79 6.80 9.19 7.97
C GLY A 79 7.48 9.30 6.61
#